data_AF-A0A3M5ES13-F1
#
_entry.id   AF-A0A3M5ES13-F1
#
_cell.length_a   1.000
_cell.length_b   1.000
_cell.length_c   1.000
_cell.angle_alpha   90.00
_cell.angle_beta   90.00
_cell.angle_gamma   90.00
#
_symmetry.space_group_name_H-M   'P 1'
#
loop_
_entity.id
_entity.type
_entity.pdbx_description
1 polymer ?
#
loop_
_entity_poly.entity_id
_entity_poly.type
_entity_poly.pdbx_seq_one_letter_code
_entity_poly.pdbx_strand_id
1 'polypeptide(L)'
;RRLRTGKRDGPRRPPALEVVMTDRAIRSQAWAGGSDAPEKSALDIGFMALTDSASLIVAATQGFAQPYGLTLNLRRQPSWATLRDKLLS
;
A
#
# COMPACT_ATOMS: atom_id res chain seq x y z
N ARG A 1 -8.58 -14.43 -58.29
CA ARG A 1 -7.43 -14.63 -57.38
C ARG A 1 -6.79 -13.27 -57.04
N ARG A 2 -7.33 -12.52 -56.06
CA ARG A 2 -6.57 -11.57 -55.23
C ARG A 2 -7.45 -11.09 -54.07
N LEU A 3 -6.97 -11.31 -52.86
CA LEU A 3 -7.53 -10.90 -51.57
C LEU A 3 -7.20 -9.42 -51.32
N ARG A 4 -8.12 -8.63 -50.74
CA ARG A 4 -7.72 -7.57 -49.82
C ARG A 4 -8.81 -7.29 -48.81
N THR A 5 -8.45 -7.52 -47.56
CA THR A 5 -9.30 -7.47 -46.38
C THR A 5 -9.51 -6.00 -45.99
N GLY A 6 -10.77 -5.60 -45.84
CA GLY A 6 -11.15 -4.28 -45.34
C GLY A 6 -11.13 -4.27 -43.82
N LYS A 7 -10.01 -3.81 -43.28
CA LYS A 7 -9.75 -3.30 -41.93
C LYS A 7 -11.02 -2.85 -41.18
N ARG A 8 -11.49 -3.65 -40.22
CA ARG A 8 -12.43 -3.21 -39.19
C ARG A 8 -11.60 -2.50 -38.11
N ASP A 9 -11.65 -1.17 -38.09
CA ASP A 9 -11.12 -0.39 -36.97
C ASP A 9 -11.99 -0.66 -35.73
N GLY A 10 -11.58 -1.65 -34.95
CA GLY A 10 -12.11 -1.88 -33.60
C GLY A 10 -11.62 -0.79 -32.63
N PRO A 11 -12.31 -0.60 -31.49
CA PRO A 11 -11.92 0.39 -30.50
C PRO A 11 -10.47 0.16 -30.10
N ARG A 12 -9.62 1.17 -30.36
CA ARG A 12 -8.19 1.14 -30.04
C ARG A 12 -8.09 0.86 -28.54
N ARG A 13 -7.62 -0.35 -28.18
CA ARG A 13 -7.27 -0.67 -26.80
C ARG A 13 -6.31 0.42 -26.33
N PRO A 14 -6.61 1.14 -25.22
CA PRO A 14 -5.65 2.07 -24.66
C PRO A 14 -4.36 1.30 -24.31
N PRO A 15 -3.18 1.92 -24.43
CA PRO A 15 -1.94 1.27 -24.04
C PRO A 15 -2.06 0.83 -22.58
N ALA A 16 -1.70 -0.42 -22.28
CA ALA A 16 -1.83 -1.01 -20.94
C ALA A 16 -1.23 -0.13 -19.82
N LEU A 17 -0.24 0.71 -20.17
CA LEU A 17 0.41 1.66 -19.28
C LEU A 17 -0.53 2.78 -18.76
N GLU A 18 -1.53 3.21 -19.53
CA GLU A 18 -2.52 4.21 -19.12
C GLU A 18 -3.53 3.62 -18.12
N VAL A 19 -3.98 2.39 -18.38
CA VAL A 19 -4.93 1.67 -17.51
C VAL A 19 -4.30 1.33 -16.15
N VAL A 20 -3.03 0.92 -16.14
CA VAL A 20 -2.32 0.58 -14.89
C VAL A 20 -2.04 1.82 -14.03
N MET A 21 -1.70 2.96 -14.64
CA MET A 21 -1.46 4.20 -13.88
C MET A 21 -2.75 4.76 -13.28
N THR A 22 -3.88 4.58 -13.98
CA THR A 22 -5.20 4.99 -13.51
C THR A 22 -5.71 4.08 -12.40
N ASP A 23 -5.49 2.76 -12.46
CA ASP A 23 -5.93 1.83 -11.40
C ASP A 23 -5.30 2.17 -10.05
N ARG A 24 -3.98 2.40 -10.00
CA ARG A 24 -3.27 2.74 -8.75
C ARG A 24 -3.77 4.05 -8.14
N ALA A 25 -3.96 5.08 -8.98
CA ALA A 25 -4.45 6.38 -8.53
C ALA A 25 -5.88 6.27 -7.97
N ILE A 26 -6.77 5.58 -8.68
CA ILE A 26 -8.17 5.36 -8.28
C ILE A 26 -8.26 4.52 -6.99
N ARG A 27 -7.45 3.48 -6.82
CA ARG A 27 -7.43 2.67 -5.58
C ARG A 27 -6.95 3.47 -4.36
N SER A 28 -5.95 4.33 -4.52
CA SER A 28 -5.47 5.18 -3.43
C SER A 28 -6.51 6.22 -3.00
N GLN A 29 -7.32 6.71 -3.94
CA GLN A 29 -8.41 7.63 -3.65
C GLN A 29 -9.64 6.94 -3.04
N ALA A 30 -9.84 5.64 -3.31
CA ALA A 30 -10.98 4.89 -2.79
C ALA A 30 -10.98 4.76 -1.26
N TRP A 31 -9.81 4.71 -0.60
CA TRP A 31 -9.72 4.72 0.87
C TRP A 31 -9.59 6.13 1.44
N ALA A 32 -9.17 7.12 0.64
CA ALA A 32 -9.11 8.52 1.04
C ALA A 32 -10.48 9.24 0.98
N GLY A 33 -11.44 8.70 0.20
CA GLY A 33 -12.77 9.29 0.01
C GLY A 33 -13.91 8.58 0.75
N GLY A 34 -13.63 7.47 1.44
CA GLY A 34 -14.61 6.76 2.28
C GLY A 34 -14.52 7.21 3.73
N SER A 35 -15.62 7.11 4.48
CA SER A 35 -15.77 7.52 5.88
C SER A 35 -14.79 6.87 6.89
N ASP A 36 -13.87 6.01 6.45
CA ASP A 36 -12.90 5.24 7.24
C ASP A 36 -11.56 5.96 7.40
N ALA A 37 -11.58 7.29 7.55
CA ALA A 37 -10.36 8.02 7.90
C ALA A 37 -9.85 7.48 9.26
N PRO A 38 -8.55 7.15 9.38
CA PRO A 38 -8.03 6.52 10.59
C PRO A 38 -8.20 7.44 11.80
N GLU A 39 -8.75 6.91 12.89
CA GLU A 39 -8.99 7.66 14.12
C GLU A 39 -7.68 8.10 14.78
N LYS A 40 -6.59 7.36 14.50
CA LYS A 40 -5.22 7.71 14.87
C LYS A 40 -4.31 7.62 13.64
N SER A 41 -3.77 8.76 13.24
CA SER A 41 -2.85 8.88 12.12
C SER A 41 -1.41 8.51 12.45
N ALA A 42 -1.04 8.41 13.72
CA ALA A 42 0.31 8.02 14.16
C ALA A 42 0.24 6.82 15.09
N LEU A 43 1.01 5.77 14.76
CA LEU A 43 1.06 4.52 15.51
C LEU A 43 2.50 4.17 15.89
N ASP A 44 2.73 3.99 17.19
CA ASP A 44 3.97 3.43 17.71
C ASP A 44 3.91 1.89 17.68
N ILE A 45 4.82 1.26 16.94
CA ILE A 45 4.88 -0.19 16.77
C ILE A 45 6.21 -0.72 17.30
N GLY A 46 6.13 -1.59 18.29
CA GLY A 46 7.28 -2.37 18.75
C GLY A 46 7.61 -3.50 17.78
N PHE A 47 8.88 -3.65 17.40
CA PHE A 47 9.32 -4.79 16.57
C PHE A 47 10.63 -5.39 17.09
N MET A 48 10.86 -6.67 16.80
CA MET A 48 12.14 -7.32 17.01
C MET A 48 12.85 -7.48 15.66
N ALA A 49 14.19 -7.47 15.64
CA ALA A 49 14.96 -7.65 14.41
C ALA A 49 14.98 -9.11 13.96
N LEU A 50 13.80 -9.59 13.60
CA LEU A 50 13.48 -10.91 13.09
C LEU A 50 12.76 -10.74 11.74
N THR A 51 12.77 -11.77 10.92
CA THR A 51 12.27 -11.72 9.54
C THR A 51 10.77 -11.46 9.45
N ASP A 52 9.99 -11.80 10.47
CA ASP A 52 8.54 -11.56 10.54
C ASP A 52 8.19 -10.06 10.50
N SER A 53 9.06 -9.18 10.99
CA SER A 53 8.85 -7.73 10.99
C SER A 53 9.13 -7.04 9.64
N ALA A 54 9.64 -7.77 8.64
CA ALA A 54 10.11 -7.20 7.38
C ALA A 54 9.04 -6.35 6.67
N SER A 55 7.79 -6.83 6.63
CA SER A 55 6.67 -6.11 6.01
C SER A 55 6.39 -4.77 6.70
N LEU A 56 6.48 -4.71 8.02
CA LEU A 56 6.28 -3.48 8.80
C LEU A 56 7.40 -2.48 8.55
N ILE A 57 8.65 -2.96 8.53
CA ILE A 57 9.83 -2.13 8.26
C ILE A 57 9.76 -1.55 6.84
N VAL A 58 9.41 -2.38 5.86
CA VAL A 58 9.23 -1.95 4.47
C VAL A 58 8.10 -0.92 4.36
N ALA A 59 6.96 -1.15 5.02
CA ALA A 59 5.85 -0.23 4.99
C ALA A 59 6.20 1.15 5.57
N ALA A 60 6.92 1.17 6.69
CA ALA A 60 7.36 2.42 7.33
C ALA A 60 8.45 3.15 6.52
N THR A 61 9.41 2.41 5.93
CA THR A 61 10.56 3.01 5.22
C THR A 61 10.23 3.44 3.79
N GLN A 62 9.41 2.67 3.08
CA GLN A 62 9.01 2.97 1.69
C GLN A 62 7.74 3.83 1.61
N GLY A 63 7.15 4.13 2.77
CA GLY A 63 6.02 5.02 2.87
C GLY A 63 4.71 4.46 2.33
N PHE A 64 4.48 3.16 2.53
CA PHE A 64 3.23 2.51 2.13
C PHE A 64 2.04 2.84 3.04
N ALA A 65 2.28 3.44 4.21
CA ALA A 65 1.25 3.83 5.16
C ALA A 65 0.63 5.22 4.84
N GLN A 66 1.38 6.07 4.13
CA GLN A 66 1.06 7.47 3.88
C GLN A 66 -0.16 7.66 2.96
N PRO A 67 -0.35 6.86 1.88
CA PRO A 67 -1.58 6.91 1.09
C PRO A 67 -2.85 6.62 1.91
N TYR A 68 -2.69 5.99 3.07
CA TYR A 68 -3.76 5.64 3.99
C TYR A 68 -3.86 6.59 5.18
N GLY A 69 -3.10 7.70 5.18
CA GLY A 69 -3.10 8.66 6.28
C GLY A 69 -2.42 8.16 7.55
N LEU A 70 -1.62 7.09 7.47
CA LEU A 70 -0.93 6.47 8.60
C LEU A 70 0.56 6.81 8.62
N THR A 71 1.06 7.09 9.82
CA THR A 71 2.46 7.32 10.16
C THR A 71 2.91 6.23 11.13
N LEU A 72 3.91 5.44 10.73
CA LEU A 72 4.38 4.30 11.50
C LEU A 72 5.70 4.65 12.21
N ASN A 73 5.67 4.68 13.54
CA ASN A 73 6.83 4.91 14.38
C ASN A 73 7.36 3.57 14.90
N LEU A 74 8.41 3.06 14.26
CA LEU A 74 8.98 1.76 14.62
C LEU A 74 9.94 1.87 15.81
N ARG A 75 9.75 1.02 16.83
CA ARG A 75 10.57 0.95 18.04
C ARG A 75 11.15 -0.44 18.21
N ARG A 76 12.46 -0.59 18.03
CA ARG A 76 13.14 -1.88 18.24
C ARG A 76 13.05 -2.33 19.70
N GLN A 77 12.61 -3.56 19.93
CA GLN A 77 12.51 -4.18 21.24
C GLN A 77 13.59 -5.25 21.45
N PRO A 78 14.12 -5.40 22.69
CA PRO A 78 15.17 -6.37 22.99
C PRO A 78 14.62 -7.79 23.18
N SER A 79 13.36 -7.94 23.63
CA SER A 79 12.74 -9.24 23.90
C SER A 79 11.22 -9.19 23.81
N TRP A 80 10.59 -10.37 23.68
CA TRP A 80 9.13 -10.52 23.71
C TRP A 80 8.51 -10.14 25.06
N ALA A 81 9.22 -10.37 26.17
CA ALA A 81 8.76 -9.97 27.50
C ALA A 81 8.62 -8.45 27.57
N THR A 82 9.68 -7.72 27.19
CA THR A 82 9.67 -6.24 27.16
C THR A 82 8.60 -5.68 26.23
N LEU A 83 8.37 -6.31 25.08
CA LEU A 83 7.32 -5.90 24.14
C LEU A 83 5.93 -6.09 24.75
N ARG A 84 5.66 -7.25 25.36
CA ARG A 84 4.39 -7.53 26.05
C ARG A 84 4.14 -6.55 27.19
N ASP A 85 5.14 -6.34 28.05
CA ASP A 85 5.00 -5.49 29.22
C ASP A 85 4.70 -4.02 28.81
N LYS A 86 5.20 -3.58 27.64
CA LYS A 86 4.86 -2.27 27.04
C LYS A 86 3.44 -2.19 26.46
N LEU A 87 2.84 -3.31 26.09
CA LEU A 87 1.47 -3.34 25.55
C LEU A 87 0.40 -3.39 26.66
N LEU A 88 0.77 -3.94 27.82
CA LEU A 88 -0.11 -4.06 28.98
C LEU A 88 -0.11 -2.82 29.88
N SER A 89 0.85 -1.92 29.68
CA SER A 89 0.97 -0.64 30.39
C SER A 89 0.30 0.48 29.63
#